data_AF-A0A653C8T8-F1
#
_entry.id   AF-A0A653C8T8-F1
#
_cell.length_a   1.000
_cell.length_b   1.000
_cell.length_c   1.000
_cell.angle_alpha   90.00
_cell.angle_beta   90.00
_cell.angle_gamma   90.00
#
_symmetry.space_group_name_H-M   'P 1'
#
loop_
_entity.id
_entity.type
_entity.pdbx_description
1 polymer ?
#
loop_
_entity_poly.entity_id
_entity_poly.type
_entity_poly.pdbx_seq_one_letter_code
_entity_poly.pdbx_strand_id
1 'polypeptide(L)' 'MKVLFYVALILAAMAAYVQVADACLRNGRICKANGSMGNCCSGFCYQQVGWRRGYCKNR' A
#
# COMPACT_ATOMS: atom_id res chain seq x y z
N MET A 1 6.93 32.66 -22.07
CA MET A 1 8.01 31.78 -21.56
C MET A 1 7.83 31.42 -20.09
N LYS A 2 7.59 32.38 -19.18
CA LYS A 2 7.38 32.10 -17.74
C LYS A 2 6.18 31.18 -17.44
N VAL A 3 5.08 31.34 -18.16
CA VAL A 3 3.86 30.50 -17.99
C VAL A 3 4.14 29.02 -18.28
N LEU A 4 4.89 28.73 -19.34
CA LEU A 4 5.28 27.36 -19.68
C LEU A 4 6.18 26.74 -18.60
N PHE A 5 7.01 27.57 -17.96
CA PHE A 5 7.87 27.15 -16.86
C PHE A 5 7.05 26.74 -15.61
N TYR A 6 6.02 27.52 -15.27
CA TYR A 6 5.11 27.18 -14.16
C TYR A 6 4.27 25.95 -14.46
N VAL A 7 3.79 25.79 -15.69
CA VAL A 7 3.03 24.61 -16.11
C VAL A 7 3.90 23.34 -16.04
N ALA A 8 5.16 23.43 -16.47
CA ALA A 8 6.12 22.32 -16.35
C ALA A 8 6.39 21.94 -14.88
N LEU A 9 6.51 22.91 -13.98
CA LEU A 9 6.72 22.67 -12.55
C LEU A 9 5.53 21.98 -11.88
N ILE A 10 4.30 22.40 -12.22
CA ILE A 10 3.07 21.81 -11.67
C ILE A 10 2.91 20.36 -12.16
N LEU A 11 3.16 20.08 -13.44
CA LEU A 11 3.11 18.73 -13.99
C LEU A 11 4.16 17.80 -13.38
N ALA A 12 5.38 18.31 -13.16
CA ALA A 12 6.44 17.55 -12.48
C ALA A 12 6.08 17.22 -11.02
N ALA A 13 5.46 18.16 -10.30
CA ALA A 13 5.00 17.93 -8.94
C ALA A 13 3.90 16.85 -8.88
N MET A 14 2.94 16.87 -9.82
CA MET A 14 1.87 15.87 -9.90
C MET A 14 2.40 14.45 -10.18
N ALA A 15 3.45 14.30 -10.99
CA ALA A 15 4.06 13.01 -11.28
C ALA A 15 4.73 12.35 -10.05
N ALA A 16 5.14 13.14 -9.05
CA ALA A 16 5.66 12.63 -7.78
C ALA A 16 4.56 12.06 -6.86
N TYR A 17 3.29 12.35 -7.12
CA TYR A 17 2.13 11.84 -6.38
C TYR A 17 1.55 10.56 -6.98
N VAL A 18 2.32 9.79 -7.76
CA VAL A 18 1.95 8.40 -8.09
C VAL A 18 1.90 7.63 -6.79
N GLN A 19 0.70 7.58 -6.21
CA GLN A 19 0.39 6.75 -5.09
C GLN A 19 0.68 5.32 -5.53
N VAL A 20 1.69 4.72 -4.90
CA VAL A 20 1.90 3.28 -4.95
C VAL A 20 0.57 2.70 -4.47
N ALA A 21 -0.25 2.27 -5.43
CA ALA A 21 -1.39 1.43 -5.13
C ALA A 21 -0.76 0.12 -4.65
N ASP A 22 -0.41 0.07 -3.37
CA ASP A 22 0.03 -1.16 -2.72
C ASP A 22 -1.03 -2.19 -3.06
N ALA A 23 -0.67 -3.14 -3.93
CA ALA A 23 -1.54 -4.22 -4.32
C ALA A 23 -1.85 -5.00 -3.04
N CYS A 24 -2.98 -4.66 -2.42
CA CYS A 24 -3.31 -5.16 -1.11
C CYS A 24 -3.56 -6.67 -1.19
N LEU A 25 -3.23 -7.37 -0.11
CA LEU A 25 -3.40 -8.81 -0.04
C LEU A 25 -4.89 -9.13 0.12
N ARG A 26 -5.44 -9.92 -0.81
CA ARG A 26 -6.81 -10.44 -0.74
C ARG A 26 -6.98 -11.35 0.48
N ASN A 27 -8.21 -11.52 0.96
CA ASN A 27 -8.53 -12.46 2.03
C ASN A 27 -8.04 -13.88 1.71
N GLY A 28 -7.55 -14.57 2.75
CA GLY A 28 -6.91 -15.88 2.65
C GLY A 28 -5.43 -15.85 2.25
N ARG A 29 -4.89 -14.71 1.78
CA ARG A 29 -3.47 -14.60 1.46
C ARG A 29 -2.63 -14.53 2.73
N ILE A 30 -1.43 -15.09 2.66
CA ILE A 30 -0.45 -15.06 3.75
C ILE A 30 -0.06 -13.61 4.03
N CYS A 31 -0.06 -13.23 5.31
CA CYS A 31 0.34 -11.91 5.77
C CYS A 31 1.18 -12.02 7.05
N LYS A 32 1.79 -10.90 7.45
CA LYS A 32 2.37 -10.74 8.79
C LYS A 32 1.80 -9.48 9.44
N ALA A 33 1.55 -9.56 10.74
CA ALA A 33 1.02 -8.45 11.54
C ALA A 33 1.95 -7.22 11.54
N ASN A 34 3.25 -7.41 11.32
CA ASN A 34 4.22 -6.32 11.18
C ASN A 34 4.25 -5.67 9.78
N GLY A 35 3.39 -6.10 8.85
CA GLY A 35 3.30 -5.54 7.49
C GLY A 35 4.45 -5.92 6.55
N SER A 36 5.42 -6.72 6.99
CA SER A 36 6.63 -7.02 6.19
C SER A 36 6.36 -7.90 4.94
N MET A 37 5.12 -8.34 4.73
CA MET A 37 4.69 -9.11 3.56
C MET A 37 3.60 -8.38 2.76
N GLY A 38 3.40 -7.07 3.02
CA GLY A 38 2.28 -6.29 2.50
C GLY A 38 1.09 -6.28 3.45
N ASN A 39 0.12 -5.41 3.15
CA ASN A 39 -1.07 -5.19 3.97
C ASN A 39 -2.30 -5.84 3.32
N CYS A 40 -3.17 -6.40 4.17
CA CYS A 40 -4.45 -6.95 3.73
C CYS A 40 -5.39 -5.85 3.25
N CYS A 41 -6.16 -6.09 2.18
CA CYS A 41 -7.16 -5.13 1.69
C CYS A 41 -8.23 -4.81 2.75
N SER A 42 -8.49 -5.76 3.65
CA SER A 42 -9.38 -5.59 4.80
C SER A 42 -8.76 -4.80 5.96
N GLY A 43 -7.47 -4.48 5.89
CA GLY A 43 -6.69 -3.92 6.99
C GLY A 43 -6.49 -4.89 8.17
N PHE A 44 -6.78 -6.19 7.99
CA PHE A 44 -6.71 -7.18 9.07
C PHE A 44 -5.94 -8.44 8.65
N CYS A 45 -4.80 -8.64 9.31
CA CYS A 45 -4.01 -9.87 9.25
C CYS A 45 -4.28 -10.70 10.49
N TYR A 46 -4.91 -11.87 10.33
CA TYR A 46 -5.14 -12.80 11.42
C TYR A 46 -3.88 -13.63 11.68
N GLN A 47 -3.08 -13.18 12.64
CA GLN A 47 -1.88 -13.87 13.10
C GLN A 47 -1.95 -14.04 14.63
N GLN A 48 -1.99 -15.29 15.10
CA GLN A 48 -1.99 -15.60 16.54
C GLN A 48 -0.58 -15.52 17.14
N VAL A 49 -0.50 -15.33 18.46
CA VAL A 49 0.78 -15.32 19.19
C VAL A 49 1.51 -16.65 18.99
N GLY A 50 2.79 -16.58 18.64
CA GLY A 50 3.61 -17.76 18.33
C GLY A 50 3.56 -18.23 16.88
N TRP A 51 2.61 -17.75 16.05
CA TRP A 51 2.57 -18.10 14.64
C TRP A 51 3.64 -17.34 13.84
N ARG A 52 4.36 -18.02 12.95
CA ARG A 52 5.36 -17.40 12.07
C ARG A 52 4.72 -16.47 11.02
N ARG A 53 3.49 -16.78 10.59
CA ARG A 53 2.73 -16.06 9.57
C ARG A 53 1.24 -16.17 9.87
N GLY A 54 0.46 -15.17 9.47
CA GLY A 54 -1.00 -15.17 9.51
C GLY A 54 -1.60 -15.19 8.11
N TYR A 55 -2.90 -14.92 8.03
CA TYR A 55 -3.60 -14.75 6.76
C TYR A 55 -4.60 -13.59 6.81
N CYS A 56 -4.85 -12.97 5.67
CA CYS A 56 -5.80 -11.88 5.55
C CYS A 56 -7.23 -12.36 5.79
N LYS A 57 -7.97 -11.65 6.62
CA LYS A 57 -9.38 -11.95 6.90
C LYS A 57 -10.16 -10.64 6.95
N ASN A 58 -11.47 -10.68 6.73
CA ASN A 58 -12.32 -9.55 7.11
C ASN A 58 -12.23 -9.33 8.64
N ARG A 59 -12.34 -8.07 9.07
CA ARG A 59 -12.50 -7.74 10.50
C ARG A 59 -13.77 -8.38 11.06
#